data_AF-A0A9N9KT41-F1
#
_entry.id   AF-A0A9N9KT41-F1
#
_cell.length_a   1.000
_cell.length_b   1.000
_cell.length_c   1.000
_cell.angle_alpha   90.00
_cell.angle_beta   90.00
_cell.angle_gamma   90.00
#
_symmetry.space_group_name_H-M   'P 1'
#
loop_
_entity.id
_entity.type
_entity.pdbx_description
1 polymer ?
#
loop_
_entity_poly.entity_id
_entity_poly.type
_entity_poly.pdbx_seq_one_letter_code
_entity_poly.pdbx_strand_id
1 'polypeptide(L)'
;MSETLSPEASPVNTNKRPPGRPQSTPLEPYKDLIVRLFSTEDVPIIDIARKLNLEHGLDVSERTISRRLTQWNIPRKKQRGGPSQEIQDRIVYFYNKNYNDDQISAELASEGYEMKNRNIARLRAKLGLRRRSKFPEFREFSEEEGEEGGGESVAKKRKVSVKKGGNGKGGEKGHNAALIPKVSAFVEKYMSKYDGSHDFNHIRRVVGLAHKIYTDINTQKAQNVGDGNGEQELDLHVITLGALLHDVGDKKYLEPGQDSNTLVLATLLSFGAEEELAIKVQRIVSGVSYSSEIKDPAAVQGMIQRYPELAVVQDADRLDAIGAIGIGRTFTFGGAKNAKDMGETIQHFEDKLEKLEGMMKTAPGKRMARERTERLKVFKGWWEEERGDAEGLLRKK
;
A
#
# COMPACT_ATOMS: atom_id res chain seq x y z
N MET A 1 -19.43 35.52 -97.03
CA MET A 1 -18.85 36.54 -96.13
C MET A 1 -18.41 35.82 -94.87
N SER A 2 -17.19 36.11 -94.40
CA SER A 2 -16.57 35.66 -93.12
C SER A 2 -16.60 34.14 -92.82
N GLU A 3 -15.49 33.38 -92.82
CA GLU A 3 -14.07 33.74 -92.62
C GLU A 3 -13.89 34.50 -91.28
N THR A 4 -13.49 33.89 -90.17
CA THR A 4 -12.17 33.30 -89.85
C THR A 4 -12.27 32.63 -88.44
N LEU A 5 -11.26 32.02 -87.78
CA LEU A 5 -9.82 31.89 -88.05
C LEU A 5 -9.29 30.48 -87.69
N SER A 6 -8.71 30.26 -86.50
CA SER A 6 -8.08 29.01 -86.01
C SER A 6 -7.68 29.10 -84.51
N PRO A 7 -7.24 28.00 -83.85
CA PRO A 7 -7.20 27.87 -82.38
C PRO A 7 -5.82 28.16 -81.75
N GLU A 8 -5.77 28.25 -80.41
CA GLU A 8 -4.50 28.16 -79.65
C GLU A 8 -4.64 27.36 -78.34
N ALA A 9 -3.49 26.93 -77.81
CA ALA A 9 -3.38 25.75 -76.95
C ALA A 9 -3.46 26.01 -75.42
N SER A 10 -3.47 24.91 -74.67
CA SER A 10 -3.51 24.87 -73.20
C SER A 10 -2.31 25.55 -72.52
N PRO A 11 -2.38 25.71 -71.19
CA PRO A 11 -1.56 24.75 -70.44
C PRO A 11 -2.35 23.95 -69.40
N VAL A 12 -2.07 22.65 -69.38
CA VAL A 12 -2.36 21.77 -68.24
C VAL A 12 -1.60 22.32 -67.03
N ASN A 13 -2.31 22.82 -66.01
CA ASN A 13 -1.69 23.05 -64.70
C ASN A 13 -1.91 21.83 -63.81
N THR A 14 -0.88 21.01 -63.72
CA THR A 14 -0.80 19.83 -62.86
C THR A 14 -0.85 20.21 -61.38
N ASN A 15 -1.97 19.97 -60.70
CA ASN A 15 -1.96 19.85 -59.24
C ASN A 15 -3.08 18.92 -58.74
N LYS A 16 -2.78 17.62 -58.68
CA LYS A 16 -3.56 16.64 -57.90
C LYS A 16 -3.50 17.06 -56.42
N ARG A 17 -4.59 17.64 -55.88
CA ARG A 17 -4.67 17.98 -54.46
C ARG A 17 -4.91 16.73 -53.61
N PRO A 18 -4.26 16.59 -52.44
CA PRO A 18 -4.50 15.47 -51.54
C PRO A 18 -5.85 15.57 -50.83
N PRO A 19 -6.43 14.45 -50.34
CA PRO A 19 -7.74 14.44 -49.71
C PRO A 19 -7.69 15.11 -48.33
N GLY A 20 -8.47 16.18 -48.12
CA GLY A 20 -8.38 16.93 -46.87
C GLY A 20 -9.55 17.87 -46.59
N ARG A 21 -10.34 17.49 -45.56
CA ARG A 21 -11.28 18.31 -44.77
C ARG A 21 -12.59 18.74 -45.50
N PRO A 22 -13.78 18.37 -44.99
CA PRO A 22 -15.03 18.98 -45.47
C PRO A 22 -15.06 20.48 -45.17
N GLN A 23 -15.75 21.25 -46.01
CA GLN A 23 -15.89 22.69 -45.82
C GLN A 23 -16.59 22.98 -44.48
N SER A 24 -16.15 24.01 -43.77
CA SER A 24 -16.77 24.38 -42.49
C SER A 24 -18.12 25.02 -42.75
N THR A 25 -19.21 24.33 -42.39
CA THR A 25 -20.58 24.85 -42.41
C THR A 25 -20.61 26.26 -41.77
N PRO A 26 -21.08 27.30 -42.48
CA PRO A 26 -21.12 28.66 -41.96
C PRO A 26 -22.24 28.79 -40.92
N LEU A 27 -21.84 28.98 -39.65
CA LEU A 27 -22.76 29.05 -38.52
C LEU A 27 -23.07 30.48 -38.05
N GLU A 28 -22.42 31.49 -38.64
CA GLU A 28 -22.70 32.91 -38.37
C GLU A 28 -24.18 33.30 -38.51
N PRO A 29 -24.96 32.87 -39.53
CA PRO A 29 -26.39 33.18 -39.63
C PRO A 29 -27.24 32.64 -38.47
N TYR A 30 -26.76 31.58 -37.81
CA TYR A 30 -27.44 30.89 -36.71
C TYR A 30 -26.89 31.28 -35.33
N LYS A 31 -25.97 32.26 -35.27
CA LYS A 31 -25.30 32.68 -34.05
C LYS A 31 -26.29 32.99 -32.93
N ASP A 32 -27.26 33.86 -33.18
CA ASP A 32 -28.17 34.34 -32.13
C ASP A 32 -29.14 33.25 -31.65
N LEU A 33 -29.53 32.32 -32.54
CA LEU A 33 -30.28 31.12 -32.19
C LEU A 33 -29.46 30.20 -31.27
N ILE A 34 -28.20 29.94 -31.63
CA ILE A 34 -27.27 29.11 -30.83
C ILE A 34 -26.98 29.77 -29.48
N VAL A 35 -26.78 31.08 -29.42
CA VAL A 35 -26.56 31.82 -28.16
C VAL A 35 -27.79 31.71 -27.26
N ARG A 36 -29.00 31.91 -27.81
CA ARG A 36 -30.27 31.82 -27.06
C ARG A 36 -30.49 30.42 -26.50
N LEU A 37 -30.40 29.40 -27.35
CA LEU A 37 -30.54 28.00 -26.93
C LEU A 37 -29.52 27.63 -25.83
N PHE A 38 -28.26 28.04 -25.97
CA PHE A 38 -27.20 27.70 -25.02
C PHE A 38 -27.18 28.52 -23.73
N SER A 39 -27.55 29.81 -23.78
CA SER A 39 -27.37 30.76 -22.67
C SER A 39 -28.67 31.12 -21.96
N THR A 40 -29.78 31.19 -22.70
CA THR A 40 -31.10 31.58 -22.19
C THR A 40 -31.97 30.37 -21.87
N GLU A 41 -31.98 29.36 -22.75
CA GLU A 41 -32.84 28.17 -22.65
C GLU A 41 -32.11 26.94 -22.03
N ASP A 42 -30.80 27.08 -21.73
CA ASP A 42 -29.93 26.05 -21.13
C ASP A 42 -29.86 24.70 -21.85
N VAL A 43 -30.14 24.70 -23.17
CA VAL A 43 -30.21 23.49 -23.99
C VAL A 43 -28.83 22.84 -24.17
N PRO A 44 -28.69 21.51 -23.95
CA PRO A 44 -27.43 20.81 -24.17
C PRO A 44 -26.90 20.95 -25.62
N ILE A 45 -25.57 21.08 -25.76
CA ILE A 45 -24.92 21.30 -27.07
C ILE A 45 -25.25 20.19 -28.09
N ILE A 46 -25.48 18.96 -27.63
CA ILE A 46 -25.91 17.81 -28.44
C ILE A 46 -27.30 18.02 -29.06
N ASP A 47 -28.24 18.58 -28.31
CA ASP A 47 -29.60 18.84 -28.79
C ASP A 47 -29.66 20.10 -29.66
N ILE A 48 -28.81 21.10 -29.40
CA ILE A 48 -28.59 22.22 -30.33
C ILE A 48 -28.05 21.71 -31.68
N ALA A 49 -27.09 20.79 -31.67
CA ALA A 49 -26.59 20.16 -32.90
C ALA A 49 -27.68 19.39 -33.64
N ARG A 50 -28.45 18.55 -32.94
CA ARG A 50 -29.57 17.80 -33.52
C ARG A 50 -30.62 18.73 -34.13
N LYS A 51 -30.98 19.81 -33.44
CA LYS A 51 -31.97 20.80 -33.88
C LYS A 51 -31.52 21.54 -35.14
N LEU A 52 -30.27 22.02 -35.17
CA LEU A 52 -29.69 22.68 -36.35
C LEU A 52 -29.62 21.74 -37.57
N ASN A 53 -29.30 20.46 -37.36
CA ASN A 53 -29.23 19.50 -38.45
C ASN A 53 -30.63 19.14 -39.00
N LEU A 54 -31.63 19.05 -38.12
CA LEU A 54 -33.00 18.67 -38.48
C LEU A 54 -33.81 19.82 -39.08
N GLU A 55 -33.78 21.01 -38.46
CA GLU A 55 -34.63 22.16 -38.85
C GLU A 55 -34.01 23.03 -39.96
N HIS A 56 -32.69 22.96 -40.13
CA HIS A 56 -31.95 23.81 -41.08
C HIS A 56 -31.07 23.03 -42.06
N GLY A 57 -31.12 21.69 -42.04
CA GLY A 57 -30.38 20.84 -42.99
C GLY A 57 -28.86 20.96 -42.89
N LEU A 58 -28.35 21.44 -41.75
CA LEU A 58 -26.92 21.66 -41.53
C LEU A 58 -26.23 20.33 -41.22
N ASP A 59 -24.99 20.15 -41.69
CA ASP A 59 -24.10 19.11 -41.16
C ASP A 59 -23.19 19.76 -40.09
N VAL A 60 -23.68 19.81 -38.85
CA VAL A 60 -22.91 20.32 -37.72
C VAL A 60 -22.84 19.35 -36.55
N SER A 61 -21.62 19.13 -36.08
CA SER A 61 -21.33 18.32 -34.89
C SER A 61 -21.24 19.18 -33.64
N GLU A 62 -21.47 18.56 -32.47
CA GLU A 62 -21.27 19.17 -31.15
C GLU A 62 -19.93 19.93 -31.05
N ARG A 63 -18.86 19.31 -31.56
CA ARG A 63 -17.50 19.89 -31.56
C ARG A 63 -17.42 21.19 -32.36
N THR A 64 -18.22 21.32 -33.42
CA THR A 64 -18.30 22.51 -34.26
C THR A 64 -19.01 23.65 -33.51
N ILE A 65 -20.15 23.36 -32.88
CA ILE A 65 -20.87 24.33 -32.03
C ILE A 65 -20.02 24.74 -30.83
N SER A 66 -19.40 23.78 -30.14
CA SER A 66 -18.50 24.01 -29.00
C SER A 66 -17.33 24.92 -29.37
N ARG A 67 -16.80 24.80 -30.61
CA ARG A 67 -15.77 25.69 -31.15
C ARG A 67 -16.33 27.09 -31.44
N ARG A 68 -17.52 27.20 -32.05
CA ARG A 68 -18.18 28.49 -32.37
C ARG A 68 -18.55 29.28 -31.12
N LEU A 69 -19.16 28.66 -30.11
CA LEU A 69 -19.43 29.28 -28.81
C LEU A 69 -18.15 29.87 -28.17
N THR A 70 -17.01 29.19 -28.35
CA THR A 70 -15.71 29.65 -27.86
C THR A 70 -15.16 30.81 -28.71
N GLN A 71 -15.34 30.79 -30.03
CA GLN A 71 -14.95 31.88 -30.94
C GLN A 71 -15.81 33.15 -30.76
N TRP A 72 -17.09 33.00 -30.42
CA TRP A 72 -18.00 34.09 -30.09
C TRP A 72 -17.85 34.59 -28.65
N ASN A 73 -16.82 34.13 -27.94
CA ASN A 73 -16.45 34.52 -26.58
C ASN A 73 -17.56 34.31 -25.52
N ILE A 74 -18.43 33.31 -25.74
CA ILE A 74 -19.56 33.03 -24.86
C ILE A 74 -19.05 32.24 -23.66
N PRO A 75 -19.19 32.76 -22.42
CA PRO A 75 -18.68 32.09 -21.24
C PRO A 75 -19.49 30.80 -21.02
N ARG A 76 -18.81 29.65 -21.15
CA ARG A 76 -19.42 28.37 -20.76
C ARG A 76 -19.85 28.46 -19.30
N LYS A 77 -21.14 28.17 -19.02
CA LYS A 77 -21.56 27.77 -17.68
C LYS A 77 -20.68 26.61 -17.26
N LYS A 78 -19.68 26.90 -16.41
CA LYS A 78 -18.96 25.85 -15.71
C LYS A 78 -19.99 25.29 -14.74
N GLN A 79 -20.41 24.04 -14.90
CA GLN A 79 -20.94 23.27 -13.79
C GLN A 79 -19.82 23.20 -12.73
N ARG A 80 -19.88 24.19 -11.84
CA ARG A 80 -19.05 24.43 -10.67
C ARG A 80 -20.01 24.77 -9.53
N GLY A 81 -21.03 23.94 -9.37
CA GLY A 81 -21.40 23.58 -8.01
C GLY A 81 -20.13 23.04 -7.34
N GLY A 82 -19.75 23.63 -6.21
CA GLY A 82 -19.00 22.86 -5.23
C GLY A 82 -19.85 21.64 -4.85
N PRO A 83 -19.27 20.57 -4.30
CA PRO A 83 -20.07 19.48 -3.78
C PRO A 83 -21.06 20.04 -2.77
N SER A 84 -22.36 19.92 -3.09
CA SER A 84 -23.44 20.37 -2.21
C SER A 84 -23.25 19.77 -0.82
N GLN A 85 -23.81 20.42 0.19
CA GLN A 85 -23.89 19.81 1.52
C GLN A 85 -24.53 18.42 1.42
N GLU A 86 -25.57 18.29 0.59
CA GLU A 86 -26.24 17.04 0.22
C GLU A 86 -25.28 15.94 -0.25
N ILE A 87 -24.29 16.25 -1.10
CA ILE A 87 -23.31 15.26 -1.59
C ILE A 87 -22.37 14.83 -0.46
N GLN A 88 -21.99 15.75 0.43
CA GLN A 88 -21.15 15.42 1.58
C GLN A 88 -21.93 14.53 2.56
N ASP A 89 -23.18 14.88 2.84
CA ASP A 89 -24.09 14.10 3.68
C ASP A 89 -24.39 12.72 3.08
N ARG A 90 -24.49 12.61 1.75
CA ARG A 90 -24.69 11.35 1.04
C ARG A 90 -23.43 10.46 1.03
N ILE A 91 -22.24 11.06 0.90
CA ILE A 91 -20.97 10.34 1.09
C ILE A 91 -20.89 9.79 2.52
N VAL A 92 -21.28 10.58 3.54
CA VAL A 92 -21.36 10.11 4.94
C VAL A 92 -22.39 8.99 5.07
N TYR A 93 -23.58 9.13 4.50
CA TYR A 93 -24.64 8.11 4.52
C TYR A 93 -24.19 6.76 3.95
N PHE A 94 -23.61 6.75 2.74
CA PHE A 94 -23.10 5.51 2.13
C PHE A 94 -21.87 4.97 2.86
N TYR A 95 -21.00 5.84 3.39
CA TYR A 95 -19.88 5.42 4.23
C TYR A 95 -20.34 4.73 5.53
N ASN A 96 -21.41 5.22 6.15
CA ASN A 96 -22.03 4.64 7.34
C ASN A 96 -22.78 3.33 7.02
N LYS A 97 -23.23 3.16 5.76
CA LYS A 97 -23.68 1.87 5.21
C LYS A 97 -22.53 0.91 4.83
N ASN A 98 -21.28 1.25 5.18
CA ASN A 98 -20.06 0.46 4.93
C ASN A 98 -19.70 0.30 3.43
N TYR A 99 -19.97 1.32 2.60
CA TYR A 99 -19.66 1.30 1.16
C TYR A 99 -18.25 1.85 0.90
N ASN A 100 -17.54 1.28 -0.07
CA ASN A 100 -16.22 1.76 -0.49
C ASN A 100 -16.29 2.91 -1.52
N ASP A 101 -15.18 3.59 -1.79
CA ASP A 101 -15.12 4.77 -2.70
C ASP A 101 -15.69 4.51 -4.12
N ASP A 102 -15.67 3.27 -4.62
CA ASP A 102 -16.26 2.90 -5.91
C ASP A 102 -17.77 2.65 -5.79
N GLN A 103 -18.22 2.01 -4.70
CA GLN A 103 -19.65 1.79 -4.43
C GLN A 103 -20.38 3.09 -4.10
N ILE A 104 -19.76 3.96 -3.30
CA ILE A 104 -20.24 5.34 -3.08
C ILE A 104 -20.35 6.07 -4.43
N SER A 105 -19.42 5.84 -5.36
CA SER A 105 -19.50 6.42 -6.71
C SER A 105 -20.64 5.85 -7.55
N ALA A 106 -20.96 4.57 -7.40
CA ALA A 106 -22.05 3.92 -8.12
C ALA A 106 -23.42 4.37 -7.61
N GLU A 107 -23.61 4.48 -6.29
CA GLU A 107 -24.87 4.97 -5.72
C GLU A 107 -25.07 6.49 -5.89
N LEU A 108 -24.00 7.28 -5.80
CA LEU A 108 -24.11 8.69 -6.18
C LEU A 108 -24.55 8.84 -7.64
N ALA A 109 -24.06 7.98 -8.54
CA ALA A 109 -24.50 7.97 -9.94
C ALA A 109 -25.96 7.48 -10.10
N SER A 110 -26.43 6.51 -9.30
CA SER A 110 -27.83 6.06 -9.32
C SER A 110 -28.80 7.15 -8.85
N GLU A 111 -28.34 8.03 -7.94
CA GLU A 111 -29.05 9.23 -7.48
C GLU A 111 -28.83 10.48 -8.36
N GLY A 112 -28.17 10.34 -9.52
CA GLY A 112 -27.97 11.43 -10.50
C GLY A 112 -26.74 12.33 -10.26
N TYR A 113 -25.91 12.04 -9.26
CA TYR A 113 -24.67 12.76 -8.95
C TYR A 113 -23.45 12.14 -9.65
N GLU A 114 -23.17 12.55 -10.89
CA GLU A 114 -21.95 12.10 -11.58
C GLU A 114 -20.67 12.64 -10.92
N MET A 115 -19.95 11.77 -10.20
CA MET A 115 -18.67 12.09 -9.58
C MET A 115 -17.59 11.06 -9.92
N LYS A 116 -16.37 11.53 -10.20
CA LYS A 116 -15.20 10.66 -10.37
C LYS A 116 -14.68 10.23 -9.00
N ASN A 117 -14.29 8.96 -8.81
CA ASN A 117 -13.85 8.39 -7.54
C ASN A 117 -12.72 9.22 -6.88
N ARG A 118 -11.83 9.84 -7.67
CA ARG A 118 -10.78 10.77 -7.20
C ARG A 118 -11.30 12.03 -6.47
N ASN A 119 -12.53 12.45 -6.75
CA ASN A 119 -13.21 13.56 -6.09
C ASN A 119 -13.91 13.07 -4.82
N ILE A 120 -14.52 11.88 -4.86
CA ILE A 120 -15.12 11.22 -3.68
C ILE A 120 -14.04 10.96 -2.63
N ALA A 121 -12.92 10.34 -3.00
CA ALA A 121 -11.77 10.10 -2.11
C ALA A 121 -11.22 11.40 -1.49
N ARG A 122 -11.27 12.53 -2.21
CA ARG A 122 -10.89 13.85 -1.68
C ARG A 122 -11.92 14.41 -0.71
N LEU A 123 -13.21 14.23 -0.96
CA LEU A 123 -14.27 14.68 -0.06
C LEU A 123 -14.32 13.84 1.20
N ARG A 124 -14.28 12.51 1.05
CA ARG A 124 -14.12 11.56 2.16
C ARG A 124 -12.94 11.94 3.06
N ALA A 125 -11.76 12.20 2.48
CA ALA A 125 -10.59 12.67 3.24
C ALA A 125 -10.77 14.06 3.87
N LYS A 126 -11.53 14.98 3.25
CA LYS A 126 -11.86 16.30 3.83
C LYS A 126 -12.85 16.17 5.01
N LEU A 127 -13.72 15.15 4.97
CA LEU A 127 -14.70 14.80 6.01
C LEU A 127 -14.10 13.92 7.12
N GLY A 128 -12.79 13.66 7.13
CA GLY A 128 -12.11 12.83 8.15
C GLY A 128 -12.33 11.31 8.00
N LEU A 129 -13.13 10.87 7.03
CA LEU A 129 -13.52 9.48 6.83
C LEU A 129 -12.34 8.67 6.24
N ARG A 130 -12.01 7.50 6.84
CA ARG A 130 -10.90 6.63 6.40
C ARG A 130 -11.22 5.96 5.03
N ARG A 131 -10.22 5.42 4.31
CA ARG A 131 -10.47 4.71 3.03
C ARG A 131 -10.89 3.27 3.32
N ARG A 132 -12.14 2.91 3.03
CA ARG A 132 -12.63 1.51 3.13
C ARG A 132 -12.07 0.65 1.99
N SER A 133 -11.78 -0.62 2.29
CA SER A 133 -11.32 -1.60 1.29
C SER A 133 -12.38 -1.87 0.24
N LYS A 134 -11.95 -2.18 -1.00
CA LYS A 134 -12.87 -2.62 -2.06
C LYS A 134 -13.40 -4.03 -1.79
N PHE A 135 -12.52 -4.89 -1.28
CA PHE A 135 -12.76 -6.29 -0.93
C PHE A 135 -13.67 -6.41 0.30
N PRO A 136 -14.84 -7.08 0.22
CA PRO A 136 -15.80 -7.21 1.33
C PRO A 136 -15.21 -7.81 2.62
N GLU A 137 -14.34 -8.80 2.50
CA GLU A 137 -13.72 -9.56 3.59
C GLU A 137 -12.70 -8.78 4.43
N PHE A 138 -12.56 -7.48 4.18
CA PHE A 138 -11.73 -6.54 4.95
C PHE A 138 -12.57 -5.38 5.56
N ARG A 139 -13.90 -5.53 5.65
CA ARG A 139 -14.80 -4.48 6.16
C ARG A 139 -15.16 -4.64 7.64
N GLU A 140 -15.20 -5.86 8.16
CA GLU A 140 -15.58 -6.16 9.55
C GLU A 140 -14.61 -5.56 10.58
N PHE A 141 -13.30 -5.51 10.27
CA PHE A 141 -12.27 -4.87 11.11
C PHE A 141 -12.34 -3.33 11.21
N SER A 142 -13.47 -2.72 10.86
CA SER A 142 -13.70 -1.27 10.96
C SER A 142 -14.87 -0.87 11.85
N GLU A 143 -15.42 -1.84 12.59
CA GLU A 143 -16.62 -1.66 13.44
C GLU A 143 -16.33 -1.81 14.95
N GLU A 144 -15.14 -2.23 15.37
CA GLU A 144 -14.74 -2.26 16.78
C GLU A 144 -14.01 -0.97 17.20
N GLU A 145 -14.44 -0.42 18.35
CA GLU A 145 -14.04 0.86 18.97
C GLU A 145 -14.54 2.14 18.25
N GLY A 146 -15.83 2.42 18.45
CA GLY A 146 -16.53 3.60 17.93
C GLY A 146 -17.52 4.25 18.91
N GLU A 147 -17.27 4.22 20.23
CA GLU A 147 -18.03 5.02 21.21
C GLU A 147 -17.12 5.88 22.10
N GLU A 148 -17.61 7.10 22.36
CA GLU A 148 -17.10 8.17 23.24
C GLU A 148 -15.72 8.82 22.94
N GLY A 149 -15.72 10.16 22.87
CA GLY A 149 -14.46 10.95 22.78
C GLY A 149 -14.52 12.20 21.89
N GLY A 150 -15.46 13.12 22.13
CA GLY A 150 -15.47 14.42 21.45
C GLY A 150 -14.33 15.33 21.93
N GLY A 151 -13.63 16.00 21.01
CA GLY A 151 -12.59 16.99 21.36
C GLY A 151 -11.89 17.60 20.14
N GLU A 152 -12.08 18.90 19.92
CA GLU A 152 -11.33 19.65 18.92
C GLU A 152 -9.85 19.84 19.32
N SER A 153 -8.91 19.71 18.38
CA SER A 153 -7.95 20.81 18.11
C SER A 153 -6.94 20.56 16.96
N VAL A 154 -7.02 21.44 15.97
CA VAL A 154 -5.90 22.14 15.29
C VAL A 154 -4.58 21.36 15.02
N ALA A 155 -4.42 20.85 13.79
CA ALA A 155 -3.12 20.43 13.25
C ALA A 155 -2.63 21.34 12.09
N LYS A 156 -1.46 21.98 12.26
CA LYS A 156 -0.82 22.87 11.27
C LYS A 156 -0.45 22.14 9.96
N LYS A 157 -0.92 22.65 8.82
CA LYS A 157 -0.46 22.24 7.48
C LYS A 157 1.02 22.62 7.26
N ARG A 158 1.92 21.63 7.21
CA ARG A 158 3.19 21.75 6.47
C ARG A 158 2.98 21.27 5.02
N LYS A 159 3.17 22.16 4.05
CA LYS A 159 3.16 21.81 2.62
C LYS A 159 4.45 21.06 2.28
N VAL A 160 4.34 19.82 1.83
CA VAL A 160 5.44 19.14 1.10
C VAL A 160 5.06 19.07 -0.37
N SER A 161 5.87 19.71 -1.21
CA SER A 161 5.67 19.78 -2.66
C SER A 161 6.23 18.55 -3.36
N VAL A 162 5.37 17.59 -3.70
CA VAL A 162 5.75 16.44 -4.53
C VAL A 162 5.66 16.82 -6.02
N LYS A 163 6.81 16.87 -6.71
CA LYS A 163 6.87 17.03 -8.18
C LYS A 163 6.37 15.75 -8.85
N LYS A 164 5.63 15.91 -9.96
CA LYS A 164 5.23 14.81 -10.84
C LYS A 164 6.38 14.39 -11.76
N GLY A 165 6.63 13.09 -11.80
CA GLY A 165 7.01 12.31 -12.98
C GLY A 165 6.34 10.94 -12.82
N GLY A 166 6.04 10.16 -13.86
CA GLY A 166 6.13 10.35 -15.31
C GLY A 166 5.55 9.07 -15.92
N ASN A 167 4.61 9.16 -16.86
CA ASN A 167 3.79 8.02 -17.27
C ASN A 167 4.49 7.22 -18.40
N GLY A 168 4.65 5.90 -18.30
CA GLY A 168 5.23 5.14 -19.42
C GLY A 168 5.44 3.63 -19.23
N LYS A 169 4.43 2.85 -19.68
CA LYS A 169 4.46 1.47 -20.25
C LYS A 169 5.19 0.34 -19.50
N GLY A 170 4.60 -0.87 -19.60
CA GLY A 170 5.07 -2.07 -18.90
C GLY A 170 6.34 -2.70 -19.49
N GLY A 171 7.10 -3.33 -18.59
CA GLY A 171 8.28 -4.13 -18.85
C GLY A 171 8.83 -4.61 -17.50
N GLU A 172 8.62 -5.90 -17.19
CA GLU A 172 9.03 -6.63 -15.97
C GLU A 172 8.50 -6.06 -14.62
N LYS A 173 8.28 -6.94 -13.62
CA LYS A 173 7.97 -6.52 -12.23
C LYS A 173 9.26 -6.05 -11.54
N GLY A 174 9.88 -5.00 -12.08
CA GLY A 174 11.03 -4.35 -11.45
C GLY A 174 10.61 -3.71 -10.13
N HIS A 175 10.91 -4.38 -9.01
CA HIS A 175 10.61 -3.84 -7.68
C HIS A 175 11.22 -2.44 -7.52
N ASN A 176 10.48 -1.54 -6.89
CA ASN A 176 10.93 -0.16 -6.67
C ASN A 176 12.19 -0.14 -5.80
N ALA A 177 13.37 -0.05 -6.42
CA ALA A 177 14.66 -0.13 -5.72
C ALA A 177 14.83 0.95 -4.63
N ALA A 178 14.12 2.07 -4.75
CA ALA A 178 14.10 3.12 -3.74
C ALA A 178 13.13 2.86 -2.57
N LEU A 179 12.38 1.76 -2.56
CA LEU A 179 11.44 1.42 -1.48
C LEU A 179 12.16 0.95 -0.22
N ILE A 180 13.08 -0.02 -0.34
CA ILE A 180 13.84 -0.57 0.80
C ILE A 180 14.59 0.56 1.55
N PRO A 181 15.38 1.44 0.91
CA PRO A 181 16.06 2.53 1.63
C PRO A 181 15.11 3.50 2.37
N LYS A 182 13.94 3.81 1.80
CA LYS A 182 12.93 4.67 2.47
C LYS A 182 12.35 3.97 3.69
N VAL A 183 12.03 2.68 3.56
CA VAL A 183 11.51 1.85 4.66
C VAL A 183 12.55 1.71 5.75
N SER A 184 13.82 1.42 5.43
CA SER A 184 14.90 1.36 6.42
C SER A 184 15.07 2.67 7.19
N ALA A 185 15.09 3.82 6.50
CA ALA A 185 15.19 5.14 7.16
C ALA A 185 13.96 5.49 8.01
N PHE A 186 12.77 5.02 7.61
CA PHE A 186 11.56 5.13 8.44
C PHE A 186 11.66 4.26 9.69
N VAL A 187 12.07 3.00 9.55
CA VAL A 187 12.21 2.04 10.66
C VAL A 187 13.29 2.51 11.64
N GLU A 188 14.45 2.94 11.17
CA GLU A 188 15.51 3.51 12.02
C GLU A 188 14.98 4.65 12.90
N LYS A 189 14.20 5.58 12.31
CA LYS A 189 13.58 6.68 13.04
C LYS A 189 12.45 6.22 13.96
N TYR A 190 11.65 5.25 13.56
CA TYR A 190 10.57 4.68 14.38
C TYR A 190 11.15 3.96 15.62
N MET A 191 12.20 3.17 15.40
CA MET A 191 12.91 2.38 16.42
C MET A 191 13.79 3.23 17.34
N SER A 192 14.17 4.45 16.96
CA SER A 192 14.96 5.37 17.81
C SER A 192 14.29 5.77 19.14
N LYS A 193 13.01 5.43 19.33
CA LYS A 193 12.26 5.61 20.59
C LYS A 193 12.40 4.43 21.57
N TYR A 194 12.98 3.30 21.16
CA TYR A 194 12.98 2.06 21.94
C TYR A 194 14.27 1.85 22.75
N ASP A 195 14.18 0.96 23.73
CA ASP A 195 15.32 0.52 24.53
C ASP A 195 16.25 -0.42 23.73
N GLY A 196 17.44 -0.69 24.29
CA GLY A 196 18.48 -1.49 23.64
C GLY A 196 18.14 -2.96 23.35
N SER A 197 17.00 -3.49 23.81
CA SER A 197 16.59 -4.87 23.53
C SER A 197 15.79 -5.02 22.22
N HIS A 198 15.18 -3.92 21.74
CA HIS A 198 14.38 -3.80 20.51
C HIS A 198 14.85 -2.59 19.66
N ASP A 199 16.16 -2.38 19.59
CA ASP A 199 16.75 -1.27 18.84
C ASP A 199 16.80 -1.54 17.32
N PHE A 200 17.21 -0.53 16.53
CA PHE A 200 17.39 -0.71 15.09
C PHE A 200 18.47 -1.75 14.75
N ASN A 201 19.42 -2.05 15.65
CA ASN A 201 20.42 -3.09 15.41
C ASN A 201 19.81 -4.50 15.48
N HIS A 202 18.79 -4.74 16.32
CA HIS A 202 17.98 -5.97 16.25
C HIS A 202 17.37 -6.15 14.86
N ILE A 203 16.67 -5.14 14.34
CA ILE A 203 16.08 -5.20 12.98
C ILE A 203 17.14 -5.50 11.92
N ARG A 204 18.30 -4.84 11.97
CA ARG A 204 19.42 -5.08 11.04
C ARG A 204 19.94 -6.53 11.11
N ARG A 205 20.02 -7.13 12.31
CA ARG A 205 20.43 -8.54 12.47
C ARG A 205 19.35 -9.48 11.92
N VAL A 206 18.07 -9.24 12.19
CA VAL A 206 16.96 -10.05 11.64
C VAL A 206 16.96 -10.02 10.10
N VAL A 207 17.12 -8.84 9.47
CA VAL A 207 17.24 -8.73 8.01
C VAL A 207 18.43 -9.54 7.48
N GLY A 208 19.61 -9.43 8.11
CA GLY A 208 20.79 -10.20 7.72
C GLY A 208 20.62 -11.72 7.89
N LEU A 209 19.92 -12.17 8.93
CA LEU A 209 19.60 -13.58 9.15
C LEU A 209 18.57 -14.10 8.14
N ALA A 210 17.56 -13.31 7.80
CA ALA A 210 16.58 -13.61 6.76
C ALA A 210 17.24 -13.75 5.38
N HIS A 211 18.17 -12.86 5.04
CA HIS A 211 18.99 -12.95 3.82
C HIS A 211 19.88 -14.19 3.81
N LYS A 212 20.48 -14.56 4.95
CA LYS A 212 21.27 -15.79 5.07
C LYS A 212 20.42 -17.05 4.86
N ILE A 213 19.24 -17.13 5.50
CA ILE A 213 18.27 -18.23 5.31
C ILE A 213 17.86 -18.34 3.84
N TYR A 214 17.47 -17.22 3.22
CA TYR A 214 17.09 -17.16 1.81
C TYR A 214 18.20 -17.68 0.88
N THR A 215 19.43 -17.22 1.09
CA THR A 215 20.60 -17.62 0.29
C THR A 215 20.89 -19.11 0.44
N ASP A 216 20.80 -19.66 1.65
CA ASP A 216 21.04 -21.07 1.95
C ASP A 216 19.95 -21.97 1.33
N ILE A 217 18.67 -21.56 1.37
CA ILE A 217 17.57 -22.24 0.66
C ILE A 217 17.83 -22.27 -0.84
N ASN A 218 18.11 -21.12 -1.45
CA ASN A 218 18.31 -21.03 -2.90
C ASN A 218 19.57 -21.78 -3.37
N THR A 219 20.63 -21.81 -2.55
CA THR A 219 21.84 -22.58 -2.85
C THR A 219 21.54 -24.09 -2.85
N GLN A 220 20.80 -24.59 -1.86
CA GLN A 220 20.36 -25.98 -1.81
C GLN A 220 19.44 -26.33 -2.99
N LYS A 221 18.50 -25.45 -3.38
CA LYS A 221 17.67 -25.63 -4.58
C LYS A 221 18.50 -25.73 -5.86
N ALA A 222 19.50 -24.87 -6.02
CA ALA A 222 20.41 -24.89 -7.17
C ALA A 222 21.35 -26.10 -7.22
N GLN A 223 21.49 -26.85 -6.11
CA GLN A 223 22.25 -28.11 -6.05
C GLN A 223 21.36 -29.34 -6.27
N ASN A 224 20.09 -29.28 -5.86
CA ASN A 224 19.14 -30.40 -5.90
C ASN A 224 18.26 -30.42 -7.16
N VAL A 225 18.82 -30.13 -8.34
CA VAL A 225 18.11 -29.90 -9.62
C VAL A 225 17.42 -31.16 -10.21
N GLY A 226 17.27 -32.23 -9.44
CA GLY A 226 16.61 -33.47 -9.85
C GLY A 226 15.12 -33.56 -9.50
N ASP A 227 14.70 -33.00 -8.35
CA ASP A 227 13.31 -33.10 -7.89
C ASP A 227 12.46 -31.90 -8.35
N GLY A 228 11.84 -32.05 -9.51
CA GLY A 228 10.93 -31.07 -10.13
C GLY A 228 9.59 -30.87 -9.41
N ASN A 229 9.54 -31.00 -8.08
CA ASN A 229 8.38 -30.59 -7.30
C ASN A 229 8.31 -29.05 -7.29
N GLY A 230 7.15 -28.51 -7.67
CA GLY A 230 6.91 -27.07 -7.83
C GLY A 230 6.86 -26.30 -6.51
N GLU A 231 7.96 -26.30 -5.75
CA GLU A 231 8.11 -25.44 -4.58
C GLU A 231 8.05 -23.97 -4.98
N GLN A 232 7.24 -23.21 -4.24
CA GLN A 232 7.04 -21.79 -4.49
C GLN A 232 8.36 -21.01 -4.40
N GLU A 233 8.58 -20.11 -5.36
CA GLU A 233 9.74 -19.21 -5.37
C GLU A 233 9.60 -18.16 -4.25
N LEU A 234 10.69 -17.94 -3.51
CA LEU A 234 10.73 -16.98 -2.40
C LEU A 234 11.06 -15.58 -2.93
N ASP A 235 10.25 -14.59 -2.57
CA ASP A 235 10.50 -13.19 -2.92
C ASP A 235 11.42 -12.51 -1.87
N LEU A 236 12.68 -12.25 -2.23
CA LEU A 236 13.66 -11.57 -1.37
C LEU A 236 13.22 -10.14 -1.00
N HIS A 237 12.50 -9.44 -1.89
CA HIS A 237 12.01 -8.10 -1.61
C HIS A 237 10.94 -8.13 -0.52
N VAL A 238 10.03 -9.10 -0.58
CA VAL A 238 9.03 -9.36 0.45
C VAL A 238 9.68 -9.78 1.77
N ILE A 239 10.65 -10.70 1.74
CA ILE A 239 11.41 -11.12 2.94
C ILE A 239 12.08 -9.91 3.60
N THR A 240 12.72 -9.05 2.80
CA THR A 240 13.43 -7.86 3.30
C THR A 240 12.47 -6.85 3.92
N LEU A 241 11.33 -6.56 3.28
CA LEU A 241 10.32 -5.65 3.82
C LEU A 241 9.64 -6.22 5.06
N GLY A 242 9.33 -7.52 5.08
CA GLY A 242 8.78 -8.20 6.26
C GLY A 242 9.72 -8.16 7.45
N ALA A 243 11.00 -8.50 7.25
CA ALA A 243 12.02 -8.42 8.30
C ALA A 243 12.29 -6.98 8.78
N LEU A 244 12.23 -5.97 7.90
CA LEU A 244 12.35 -4.56 8.32
C LEU A 244 11.16 -4.08 9.15
N LEU A 245 9.95 -4.60 8.91
CA LEU A 245 8.70 -4.05 9.45
C LEU A 245 8.05 -4.93 10.53
N HIS A 246 8.63 -6.06 10.92
CA HIS A 246 7.98 -7.03 11.83
C HIS A 246 7.62 -6.46 13.21
N ASP A 247 8.49 -5.63 13.80
CA ASP A 247 8.25 -4.94 15.09
C ASP A 247 7.52 -3.59 14.92
N VAL A 248 7.20 -3.16 13.68
CA VAL A 248 6.44 -1.93 13.44
C VAL A 248 4.96 -2.17 13.72
N GLY A 249 4.46 -1.55 14.79
CA GLY A 249 3.08 -1.74 15.25
C GLY A 249 2.88 -2.90 16.22
N ASP A 250 3.92 -3.36 16.93
CA ASP A 250 3.70 -4.15 18.15
C ASP A 250 2.78 -3.35 19.09
N LYS A 251 1.74 -4.01 19.62
CA LYS A 251 0.74 -3.44 20.54
C LYS A 251 1.34 -2.72 21.75
N LYS A 252 2.57 -3.09 22.16
CA LYS A 252 3.32 -2.39 23.22
C LYS A 252 3.64 -0.92 22.89
N TYR A 253 3.62 -0.53 21.62
CA TYR A 253 4.18 0.74 21.13
C TYR A 253 3.30 1.48 20.11
N LEU A 254 2.04 1.08 19.92
CA LEU A 254 1.07 1.82 19.10
C LEU A 254 0.75 3.17 19.75
N GLU A 255 0.77 4.25 18.96
CA GLU A 255 0.22 5.54 19.39
C GLU A 255 -1.32 5.51 19.28
N PRO A 256 -2.07 6.25 20.14
CA PRO A 256 -3.53 6.24 20.11
C PRO A 256 -4.12 6.50 18.72
N GLY A 257 -5.02 5.63 18.27
CA GLY A 257 -5.64 5.68 16.93
C GLY A 257 -4.83 5.05 15.78
N GLN A 258 -3.65 4.50 16.04
CA GLN A 258 -2.94 3.60 15.14
C GLN A 258 -3.44 2.16 15.30
N ASP A 259 -3.59 1.45 14.17
CA ASP A 259 -3.97 0.04 14.13
C ASP A 259 -2.83 -0.79 13.53
N SER A 260 -2.38 -1.81 14.25
CA SER A 260 -1.31 -2.73 13.83
C SER A 260 -1.64 -3.51 12.55
N ASN A 261 -2.92 -3.72 12.25
CA ASN A 261 -3.37 -4.46 11.08
C ASN A 261 -3.33 -3.64 9.78
N THR A 262 -3.16 -2.32 9.88
CA THR A 262 -3.12 -1.40 8.72
C THR A 262 -1.90 -0.49 8.67
N LEU A 263 -1.10 -0.36 9.74
CA LEU A 263 0.06 0.53 9.81
C LEU A 263 1.13 0.20 8.76
N VAL A 264 1.48 -1.09 8.58
CA VAL A 264 2.50 -1.52 7.61
C VAL A 264 2.01 -1.31 6.17
N LEU A 265 0.76 -1.68 5.89
CA LEU A 265 0.09 -1.41 4.61
C LEU A 265 0.11 0.08 4.26
N ALA A 266 -0.34 0.95 5.18
CA ALA A 266 -0.37 2.39 4.97
C ALA A 266 1.03 2.99 4.76
N THR A 267 2.01 2.52 5.52
CA THR A 267 3.42 2.95 5.41
C THR A 267 4.00 2.63 4.04
N LEU A 268 3.86 1.39 3.57
CA LEU A 268 4.36 0.95 2.27
C LEU A 268 3.70 1.70 1.11
N LEU A 269 2.37 1.86 1.14
CA LEU A 269 1.64 2.67 0.17
C LEU A 269 2.12 4.14 0.15
N SER A 270 2.44 4.72 1.31
CA SER A 270 2.95 6.10 1.40
C SER A 270 4.30 6.30 0.71
N PHE A 271 5.15 5.26 0.65
CA PHE A 271 6.44 5.29 -0.04
C PHE A 271 6.37 4.92 -1.53
N GLY A 272 5.19 4.53 -2.02
CA GLY A 272 4.94 4.16 -3.40
C GLY A 272 5.17 2.68 -3.70
N ALA A 273 4.88 1.79 -2.75
CA ALA A 273 4.75 0.35 -3.01
C ALA A 273 3.46 0.03 -3.80
N GLU A 274 3.46 -1.10 -4.49
CA GLU A 274 2.25 -1.69 -5.08
C GLU A 274 1.29 -2.18 -3.98
N GLU A 275 -0.02 -2.08 -4.20
CA GLU A 275 -1.06 -2.47 -3.21
C GLU A 275 -0.99 -3.98 -2.91
N GLU A 276 -0.73 -4.83 -3.92
CA GLU A 276 -0.51 -6.27 -3.75
C GLU A 276 0.70 -6.58 -2.85
N LEU A 277 1.85 -5.95 -3.12
CA LEU A 277 3.07 -6.09 -2.31
C LEU A 277 2.85 -5.62 -0.86
N ALA A 278 2.19 -4.48 -0.68
CA ALA A 278 1.93 -3.93 0.64
C ALA A 278 0.97 -4.79 1.48
N ILE A 279 -0.04 -5.41 0.84
CA ILE A 279 -0.93 -6.39 1.48
C ILE A 279 -0.15 -7.66 1.85
N LYS A 280 0.69 -8.20 0.95
CA LYS A 280 1.50 -9.40 1.21
C LYS A 280 2.42 -9.19 2.42
N VAL A 281 3.13 -8.05 2.48
CA VAL A 281 4.02 -7.73 3.60
C VAL A 281 3.24 -7.50 4.90
N GLN A 282 2.11 -6.78 4.89
CA GLN A 282 1.26 -6.61 6.09
C GLN A 282 0.80 -7.98 6.65
N ARG A 283 0.37 -8.90 5.78
CA ARG A 283 -0.05 -10.25 6.20
C ARG A 283 1.10 -11.03 6.83
N ILE A 284 2.31 -10.96 6.25
CA ILE A 284 3.50 -11.59 6.82
C ILE A 284 3.82 -10.99 8.19
N VAL A 285 3.90 -9.67 8.33
CA VAL A 285 4.20 -9.00 9.61
C VAL A 285 3.22 -9.42 10.72
N SER A 286 1.93 -9.44 10.44
CA SER A 286 0.90 -9.90 11.40
C SER A 286 1.09 -11.35 11.87
N GLY A 287 1.79 -12.19 11.10
CA GLY A 287 2.10 -13.58 11.43
C GLY A 287 3.44 -13.83 12.15
N VAL A 288 4.34 -12.84 12.26
CA VAL A 288 5.70 -13.09 12.80
C VAL A 288 5.69 -13.41 14.30
N SER A 289 4.85 -12.71 15.07
CA SER A 289 4.89 -12.75 16.54
C SER A 289 4.69 -14.15 17.13
N TYR A 290 5.59 -14.54 18.04
CA TYR A 290 5.50 -15.77 18.84
C TYR A 290 4.12 -15.95 19.50
N SER A 291 3.55 -14.86 20.05
CA SER A 291 2.25 -14.89 20.73
C SER A 291 1.07 -15.10 19.77
N SER A 292 1.23 -14.84 18.48
CA SER A 292 0.22 -15.17 17.46
C SER A 292 0.28 -16.67 17.14
N GLU A 293 1.47 -17.25 16.96
CA GLU A 293 1.63 -18.68 16.66
C GLU A 293 1.16 -19.60 17.79
N ILE A 294 1.46 -19.27 19.05
CA ILE A 294 1.00 -20.09 20.19
C ILE A 294 -0.53 -20.08 20.34
N LYS A 295 -1.21 -19.02 19.89
CA LYS A 295 -2.68 -18.93 19.97
C LYS A 295 -3.39 -19.76 18.90
N ASP A 296 -2.88 -19.75 17.67
CA ASP A 296 -3.43 -20.53 16.57
C ASP A 296 -2.31 -21.05 15.64
N PRO A 297 -1.74 -22.22 15.95
CA PRO A 297 -0.71 -22.84 15.11
C PRO A 297 -1.22 -23.21 13.71
N ALA A 298 -2.52 -23.54 13.59
CA ALA A 298 -3.12 -23.97 12.32
C ALA A 298 -3.28 -22.79 11.35
N ALA A 299 -3.73 -21.63 11.84
CA ALA A 299 -3.80 -20.41 11.04
C ALA A 299 -2.39 -19.95 10.60
N VAL A 300 -1.38 -20.02 11.46
CA VAL A 300 0.01 -19.70 11.07
C VAL A 300 0.54 -20.70 10.03
N GLN A 301 0.25 -22.00 10.16
CA GLN A 301 0.64 -22.99 9.15
C GLN A 301 -0.03 -22.73 7.79
N GLY A 302 -1.33 -22.40 7.77
CA GLY A 302 -2.04 -21.99 6.56
C GLY A 302 -1.50 -20.67 5.98
N MET A 303 -1.06 -19.74 6.82
CA MET A 303 -0.42 -18.50 6.38
C MET A 303 0.95 -18.75 5.74
N ILE A 304 1.77 -19.65 6.30
CA ILE A 304 3.06 -20.07 5.72
C ILE A 304 2.86 -20.76 4.37
N GLN A 305 1.83 -21.62 4.22
CA GLN A 305 1.52 -22.26 2.93
C GLN A 305 1.14 -21.24 1.84
N ARG A 306 0.52 -20.11 2.22
CA ARG A 306 0.14 -19.03 1.29
C ARG A 306 1.26 -18.01 1.06
N TYR A 307 2.12 -17.80 2.06
CA TYR A 307 3.18 -16.80 2.11
C TYR A 307 4.46 -17.44 2.70
N PRO A 308 5.21 -18.23 1.93
CA PRO A 308 6.37 -18.98 2.44
C PRO A 308 7.50 -18.07 2.95
N GLU A 309 7.52 -16.80 2.57
CA GLU A 309 8.41 -15.79 3.15
C GLU A 309 8.22 -15.59 4.66
N LEU A 310 7.02 -15.87 5.19
CA LEU A 310 6.75 -15.80 6.63
C LEU A 310 7.64 -16.76 7.43
N ALA A 311 7.87 -17.97 6.92
CA ALA A 311 8.76 -18.94 7.56
C ALA A 311 10.19 -18.42 7.68
N VAL A 312 10.68 -17.70 6.67
CA VAL A 312 12.01 -17.08 6.66
C VAL A 312 12.11 -15.95 7.69
N VAL A 313 11.10 -15.09 7.76
CA VAL A 313 11.09 -13.94 8.69
C VAL A 313 10.91 -14.42 10.15
N GLN A 314 10.04 -15.39 10.41
CA GLN A 314 9.87 -16.00 11.75
C GLN A 314 11.17 -16.65 12.25
N ASP A 315 11.83 -17.46 11.41
CA ASP A 315 13.10 -18.09 11.80
C ASP A 315 14.19 -17.05 12.05
N ALA A 316 14.26 -16.00 11.23
CA ALA A 316 15.25 -14.93 11.38
C ALA A 316 15.11 -14.15 12.69
N ASP A 317 13.88 -13.79 13.08
CA ASP A 317 13.60 -13.15 14.37
C ASP A 317 13.97 -14.07 15.54
N ARG A 318 13.44 -15.30 15.53
CA ARG A 318 13.69 -16.29 16.58
C ARG A 318 15.17 -16.62 16.76
N LEU A 319 15.93 -16.66 15.67
CA LEU A 319 17.38 -16.82 15.73
C LEU A 319 18.07 -15.68 16.49
N ASP A 320 17.62 -14.42 16.34
CA ASP A 320 18.18 -13.27 17.07
C ASP A 320 17.76 -13.22 18.56
N ALA A 321 16.81 -14.07 18.97
CA ALA A 321 16.44 -14.28 20.37
C ALA A 321 17.26 -15.38 21.07
N ILE A 322 18.10 -16.14 20.35
CA ILE A 322 18.88 -17.26 20.90
C ILE A 322 20.39 -17.17 20.61
N GLY A 323 21.17 -17.97 21.33
CA GLY A 323 22.64 -17.92 21.32
C GLY A 323 23.20 -16.68 22.03
N ALA A 324 24.46 -16.33 21.76
CA ALA A 324 25.17 -15.27 22.49
C ALA A 324 24.47 -13.90 22.46
N ILE A 325 23.89 -13.51 21.32
CA ILE A 325 23.08 -12.29 21.20
C ILE A 325 21.76 -12.43 21.99
N GLY A 326 21.12 -13.59 21.93
CA GLY A 326 19.93 -13.90 22.72
C GLY A 326 20.16 -13.74 24.22
N ILE A 327 21.27 -14.26 24.75
CA ILE A 327 21.69 -14.10 26.15
C ILE A 327 21.75 -12.60 26.50
N GLY A 328 22.54 -11.83 25.75
CA GLY A 328 22.70 -10.38 25.98
C GLY A 328 21.37 -9.61 25.92
N ARG A 329 20.50 -9.91 24.95
CA ARG A 329 19.16 -9.30 24.85
C ARG A 329 18.28 -9.66 26.03
N THR A 330 18.29 -10.91 26.49
CA THR A 330 17.42 -11.40 27.56
C THR A 330 17.78 -10.74 28.90
N PHE A 331 19.07 -10.62 29.23
CA PHE A 331 19.51 -9.84 30.40
C PHE A 331 19.24 -8.34 30.27
N THR A 332 19.44 -7.75 29.08
CA THR A 332 19.12 -6.33 28.84
C THR A 332 17.62 -6.04 29.06
N PHE A 333 16.75 -6.92 28.54
CA PHE A 333 15.30 -6.82 28.71
C PHE A 333 14.87 -7.05 30.17
N GLY A 334 15.44 -8.06 30.84
CA GLY A 334 15.18 -8.34 32.26
C GLY A 334 15.51 -7.13 33.15
N GLY A 335 16.68 -6.52 32.94
CA GLY A 335 17.07 -5.28 33.62
C GLY A 335 16.13 -4.11 33.31
N ALA A 336 15.79 -3.89 32.03
CA ALA A 336 14.90 -2.80 31.61
C ALA A 336 13.44 -2.96 32.07
N LYS A 337 13.00 -4.18 32.38
CA LYS A 337 11.64 -4.50 32.85
C LYS A 337 11.51 -4.72 34.36
N ASN A 338 12.57 -4.45 35.13
CA ASN A 338 12.61 -4.72 36.57
C ASN A 338 12.24 -6.17 36.92
N ALA A 339 12.84 -7.15 36.22
CA ALA A 339 12.87 -8.52 36.73
C ALA A 339 13.39 -8.52 38.17
N LYS A 340 12.77 -9.31 39.06
CA LYS A 340 13.07 -9.22 40.51
C LYS A 340 14.50 -9.63 40.81
N ASP A 341 15.02 -10.57 40.03
CA ASP A 341 16.40 -11.01 40.06
C ASP A 341 16.82 -11.56 38.68
N MET A 342 18.12 -11.87 38.56
CA MET A 342 18.69 -12.46 37.34
C MET A 342 18.29 -13.93 37.14
N GLY A 343 17.78 -14.62 38.17
CA GLY A 343 17.24 -15.98 38.08
C GLY A 343 15.93 -16.03 37.30
N GLU A 344 15.01 -15.08 37.48
CA GLU A 344 13.81 -14.93 36.62
C GLU A 344 14.20 -14.81 35.13
N THR A 345 15.35 -14.18 34.84
CA THR A 345 15.89 -14.04 33.48
C THR A 345 16.44 -15.36 32.91
N ILE A 346 17.05 -16.20 33.74
CA ILE A 346 17.51 -17.56 33.36
C ILE A 346 16.34 -18.51 33.18
N GLN A 347 15.29 -18.44 34.01
CA GLN A 347 14.09 -19.26 33.84
C GLN A 347 13.43 -19.03 32.46
N HIS A 348 13.54 -17.80 31.91
CA HIS A 348 13.08 -17.49 30.55
C HIS A 348 13.75 -18.35 29.46
N PHE A 349 14.95 -18.87 29.70
CA PHE A 349 15.67 -19.73 28.75
C PHE A 349 14.89 -21.03 28.56
N GLU A 350 14.53 -21.72 29.65
CA GLU A 350 13.72 -22.94 29.64
C GLU A 350 12.28 -22.66 29.19
N ASP A 351 11.68 -21.60 29.71
CA ASP A 351 10.27 -21.28 29.49
C ASP A 351 9.97 -20.96 28.03
N LYS A 352 10.93 -20.36 27.31
CA LYS A 352 10.74 -19.89 25.93
C LYS A 352 11.93 -20.18 25.01
N LEU A 353 13.14 -19.72 25.35
CA LEU A 353 14.22 -19.62 24.36
C LEU A 353 14.67 -20.97 23.80
N GLU A 354 14.81 -21.98 24.65
CA GLU A 354 15.18 -23.34 24.23
C GLU A 354 14.10 -24.01 23.36
N LYS A 355 12.83 -23.65 23.55
CA LYS A 355 11.71 -24.17 22.74
C LYS A 355 11.71 -23.62 21.31
N LEU A 356 12.38 -22.48 21.06
CA LEU A 356 12.41 -21.84 19.74
C LEU A 356 13.07 -22.72 18.67
N GLU A 357 14.01 -23.60 19.03
CA GLU A 357 14.63 -24.56 18.10
C GLU A 357 13.59 -25.48 17.44
N GLY A 358 12.71 -26.07 18.24
CA GLY A 358 11.64 -26.95 17.76
C GLY A 358 10.57 -26.23 16.96
N MET A 359 10.49 -24.89 17.07
CA MET A 359 9.51 -24.05 16.37
C MET A 359 10.01 -23.50 15.03
N MET A 360 11.29 -23.68 14.69
CA MET A 360 11.86 -23.25 13.41
C MET A 360 11.19 -23.95 12.23
N LYS A 361 10.94 -23.22 11.14
CA LYS A 361 10.21 -23.67 9.97
C LYS A 361 11.14 -24.20 8.88
N THR A 362 12.20 -23.46 8.58
CA THR A 362 13.13 -23.73 7.49
C THR A 362 14.26 -24.69 7.91
N ALA A 363 14.79 -25.47 6.96
CA ALA A 363 15.95 -26.32 7.20
C ALA A 363 17.20 -25.55 7.69
N PRO A 364 17.64 -24.43 7.06
CA PRO A 364 18.76 -23.65 7.59
C PRO A 364 18.46 -22.96 8.92
N GLY A 365 17.21 -22.53 9.17
CA GLY A 365 16.76 -22.01 10.45
C GLY A 365 16.96 -23.02 11.57
N LYS A 366 16.48 -24.25 11.39
CA LYS A 366 16.70 -25.40 12.32
C LYS A 366 18.18 -25.65 12.60
N ARG A 367 19.03 -25.68 11.56
CA ARG A 367 20.49 -25.90 11.73
C ARG A 367 21.14 -24.80 12.57
N MET A 368 20.87 -23.53 12.24
CA MET A 368 21.43 -22.39 12.99
C MET A 368 20.84 -22.27 14.39
N ALA A 369 19.60 -22.71 14.59
CA ALA A 369 18.95 -22.68 15.89
C ALA A 369 19.60 -23.67 16.85
N ARG A 370 19.80 -24.94 16.44
CA ARG A 370 20.50 -25.96 17.24
C ARG A 370 21.86 -25.48 17.77
N GLU A 371 22.65 -24.87 16.90
CA GLU A 371 23.96 -24.29 17.24
C GLU A 371 23.86 -23.10 18.23
N ARG A 372 22.72 -22.39 18.24
CA ARG A 372 22.46 -21.27 19.16
C ARG A 372 21.82 -21.72 20.47
N THR A 373 20.95 -22.71 20.47
CA THR A 373 20.39 -23.34 21.68
C THR A 373 21.49 -23.97 22.52
N GLU A 374 22.46 -24.64 21.89
CA GLU A 374 23.57 -25.26 22.60
C GLU A 374 24.38 -24.21 23.40
N ARG A 375 24.58 -23.02 22.83
CA ARG A 375 25.20 -21.89 23.55
C ARG A 375 24.38 -21.41 24.75
N LEU A 376 23.04 -21.47 24.69
CA LEU A 376 22.18 -21.15 25.84
C LEU A 376 22.38 -22.17 26.96
N LYS A 377 22.39 -23.46 26.61
CA LYS A 377 22.58 -24.58 27.56
C LYS A 377 23.94 -24.55 28.23
N VAL A 378 25.01 -24.33 27.46
CA VAL A 378 26.37 -24.17 27.99
C VAL A 378 26.46 -22.98 28.95
N PHE A 379 25.90 -21.82 28.57
CA PHE A 379 25.87 -20.64 29.45
C PHE A 379 25.05 -20.88 30.72
N LYS A 380 23.91 -21.58 30.62
CA LYS A 380 23.09 -21.96 31.78
C LYS A 380 23.85 -22.90 32.72
N GLY A 381 24.64 -23.84 32.19
CA GLY A 381 25.54 -24.69 32.97
C GLY A 381 26.55 -23.87 33.79
N TRP A 382 27.26 -22.93 33.16
CA TRP A 382 28.17 -22.02 33.86
C TRP A 382 27.45 -21.18 34.94
N TRP A 383 26.25 -20.67 34.63
CA TRP A 383 25.44 -19.93 35.61
C TRP A 383 25.04 -20.77 36.82
N GLU A 384 24.67 -22.04 36.63
CA GLU A 384 24.33 -22.97 37.70
C GLU A 384 25.55 -23.35 38.55
N GLU A 385 26.70 -23.56 37.92
CA GLU A 385 27.99 -23.82 38.56
C GLU A 385 28.44 -22.63 39.43
N GLU A 386 28.55 -21.44 38.84
CA GLU A 386 28.96 -20.20 39.54
C GLU A 386 28.02 -19.84 40.71
N ARG A 387 26.70 -20.03 40.54
CA ARG A 387 25.75 -19.84 41.66
C ARG A 387 25.87 -20.91 42.73
N GLY A 388 26.14 -22.16 42.36
CA GLY A 388 26.34 -23.26 43.30
C GLY A 388 27.53 -23.00 44.23
N ASP A 389 28.65 -22.60 43.64
CA ASP A 389 29.88 -22.24 44.36
C ASP A 389 29.68 -21.02 45.28
N ALA A 390 28.97 -19.99 44.81
CA ALA A 390 28.73 -18.76 45.57
C ALA A 390 27.70 -18.92 46.71
N GLU A 391 26.66 -19.74 46.53
CA GLU A 391 25.56 -19.86 47.51
C GLU A 391 25.81 -20.94 48.58
N GLY A 392 26.57 -21.98 48.26
CA GLY A 392 27.14 -22.95 49.20
C GLY A 392 26.27 -23.32 50.41
N LEU A 393 26.72 -22.97 51.61
CA LEU A 393 26.08 -23.31 52.89
C LEU A 393 24.85 -22.46 53.25
N LEU A 394 24.56 -21.38 52.52
CA LEU A 394 23.47 -20.44 52.88
C LEU A 394 22.08 -20.97 52.50
N ARG A 395 22.00 -21.93 51.58
CA ARG A 395 20.75 -22.53 51.11
C ARG A 395 20.53 -23.93 51.69
N LYS A 396 20.22 -24.00 52.99
CA LYS A 396 19.62 -25.22 53.56
C LYS A 396 18.25 -25.46 52.91
N LYS A 397 18.01 -26.73 52.55
CA LYS A 397 16.88 -27.24 51.75
C LYS A 397 15.52 -26.69 52.15
#